data_AF-A0A8S9XUK6-F1
#
_entry.id   AF-A0A8S9XUK6-F1
#
_cell.length_a   1.000
_cell.length_b   1.000
_cell.length_c   1.000
_cell.angle_alpha   90.00
_cell.angle_beta   90.00
_cell.angle_gamma   90.00
#
_symmetry.space_group_name_H-M   'P 1'
#
loop_
_entity.id
_entity.type
_entity.pdbx_description
1 polymer ?
#
loop_
_entity_poly.entity_id
_entity_poly.type
_entity_poly.pdbx_seq_one_letter_code
_entity_poly.pdbx_strand_id
1 'polypeptide(L)'
;MTSQDLDELFEAIKQDGTIKLLPANTLRPIDTQDLEFFECDETEDDASELETAVQRLIDAPEAINEENFEQEVINDETEDALELETAVQRLIFYKVRYDDELQELPRRPLRSLKIGEVYPFPKALSQKIKVPLDKFKDLQDLKPMIPSDCHSFYDAVPHDEISIRQKKLAEKKENQ
;
A
#
# COMPACT_ATOMS: atom_id res chain seq x y z
N MET A 1 -20.72 -1.50 -39.53
CA MET A 1 -19.54 -0.74 -39.94
C MET A 1 -18.67 -1.70 -40.72
N THR A 2 -18.68 -1.57 -42.03
CA THR A 2 -17.88 -2.42 -42.92
C THR A 2 -16.45 -1.89 -42.94
N SER A 3 -15.48 -2.72 -43.29
CA SER A 3 -14.06 -2.33 -43.39
C SER A 3 -13.81 -1.15 -44.34
N GLN A 4 -14.74 -0.89 -45.25
CA GLN A 4 -14.68 0.25 -46.19
C GLN A 4 -14.93 1.60 -45.50
N ASP A 5 -15.71 1.64 -44.41
CA ASP A 5 -16.01 2.87 -43.66
C ASP A 5 -14.78 3.41 -42.90
N LEU A 6 -13.84 2.53 -42.55
CA LEU A 6 -12.62 2.91 -41.81
C LEU A 6 -11.54 3.47 -42.74
N ASP A 7 -11.44 2.97 -43.96
CA ASP A 7 -10.46 3.45 -44.93
C ASP A 7 -10.81 4.85 -45.45
N GLU A 8 -12.11 5.18 -45.62
CA GLU A 8 -12.56 6.55 -45.93
C GLU A 8 -12.27 7.54 -44.79
N LEU A 9 -12.36 7.10 -43.54
CA LEU A 9 -12.09 7.94 -42.37
C LEU A 9 -10.59 8.22 -42.19
N PHE A 10 -9.74 7.26 -42.56
CA PHE A 10 -8.28 7.44 -42.57
C PHE A 10 -7.78 8.31 -43.73
N GLU A 11 -8.45 8.29 -44.88
CA GLU A 11 -8.18 9.21 -46.01
C GLU A 11 -8.56 10.66 -45.65
N ALA A 12 -9.69 10.88 -44.98
CA ALA A 12 -10.12 12.22 -44.55
C ALA A 12 -9.13 12.90 -43.60
N ILE A 13 -8.49 12.14 -42.70
CA ILE A 13 -7.49 12.66 -41.75
C ILE A 13 -6.17 13.03 -42.45
N LYS A 14 -5.84 12.40 -43.58
CA LYS A 14 -4.62 12.72 -44.34
C LYS A 14 -4.75 13.99 -45.19
N GLN A 15 -5.96 14.33 -45.64
CA GLN A 15 -6.18 15.47 -46.52
C GLN A 15 -6.23 16.80 -45.74
N ASP A 16 -6.70 16.79 -44.49
CA ASP A 16 -6.78 17.97 -43.63
C ASP A 16 -5.58 18.08 -42.67
N GLY A 17 -4.37 18.18 -43.22
CA GLY A 17 -3.10 18.37 -42.49
C GLY A 17 -2.97 19.68 -41.69
N THR A 18 -4.06 20.16 -41.10
CA THR A 18 -4.15 21.37 -40.29
C THR A 18 -4.48 21.00 -38.86
N ILE A 19 -3.44 20.77 -38.05
CA ILE A 19 -3.57 20.80 -36.59
C ILE A 19 -3.90 22.24 -36.22
N LYS A 20 -5.16 22.52 -35.86
CA LYS A 20 -5.56 23.81 -35.30
C LYS A 20 -4.92 23.95 -33.91
N LEU A 21 -3.75 24.58 -33.85
CA LEU A 21 -3.17 25.07 -32.60
C LEU A 21 -4.11 26.12 -32.01
N LEU A 22 -4.66 25.85 -30.82
CA LEU A 22 -5.40 26.83 -30.05
C LEU A 22 -4.47 28.00 -29.66
N PRO A 23 -4.94 29.25 -29.67
CA PRO A 23 -4.11 30.40 -29.33
C PRO A 23 -3.69 30.36 -27.85
N ALA A 24 -2.39 30.45 -27.62
CA ALA A 24 -1.78 30.58 -26.30
C ALA A 24 -2.11 31.95 -25.70
N ASN A 25 -3.28 32.12 -25.06
CA ASN A 25 -3.53 33.30 -24.24
C ASN A 25 -4.72 33.15 -23.29
N THR A 26 -4.54 32.45 -22.16
CA THR A 26 -5.37 32.66 -20.94
C THR A 26 -4.60 32.23 -19.69
N LEU A 27 -3.43 32.84 -19.43
CA LEU A 27 -2.88 32.85 -18.07
C LEU A 27 -3.38 34.13 -17.41
N ARG A 28 -4.27 34.00 -16.43
CA ARG A 28 -4.57 35.12 -15.53
C ARG A 28 -3.41 35.25 -14.54
N PRO A 29 -2.94 36.47 -14.22
CA PRO A 29 -2.02 36.66 -13.11
C PRO A 29 -2.71 36.25 -11.80
N ILE A 30 -2.00 35.51 -10.97
CA ILE A 30 -2.42 35.19 -9.60
C ILE A 30 -2.11 36.43 -8.76
N ASP A 31 -3.16 37.04 -8.20
CA ASP A 31 -3.03 38.14 -7.24
C ASP A 31 -2.42 37.59 -5.94
N THR A 32 -1.24 38.09 -5.57
CA THR A 32 -0.42 37.63 -4.43
C THR A 32 -0.79 38.30 -3.11
N GLN A 33 -2.03 38.76 -2.92
CA GLN A 33 -2.37 39.60 -1.76
C GLN A 33 -2.84 38.89 -0.49
N ASP A 34 -2.99 37.56 -0.48
CA ASP A 34 -3.42 36.81 0.71
C ASP A 34 -2.43 35.71 1.15
N LEU A 35 -1.12 36.00 1.06
CA LEU A 35 -0.10 35.20 1.77
C LEU A 35 0.05 35.78 3.18
N GLU A 36 -0.88 35.43 4.07
CA GLU A 36 -0.66 35.58 5.51
C GLU A 36 0.49 34.66 5.93
N PHE A 37 1.62 35.31 6.18
CA PHE A 37 2.86 34.75 6.67
C PHE A 37 2.62 34.30 8.12
N PHE A 38 2.48 32.99 8.34
CA PHE A 38 2.53 32.43 9.69
C PHE A 38 3.98 32.51 10.18
N GLU A 39 4.29 33.53 10.98
CA GLU A 39 5.47 33.51 11.85
C GLU A 39 5.21 32.45 12.94
N CYS A 40 5.81 31.27 12.78
CA CYS A 40 5.93 30.31 13.87
C CYS A 40 7.17 30.70 14.69
N ASP A 41 6.92 31.24 15.87
CA ASP A 41 7.93 31.42 16.91
C ASP A 41 8.48 30.03 17.30
N GLU A 42 9.73 29.74 16.91
CA GLU A 42 10.48 28.60 17.42
C GLU A 42 10.97 28.92 18.83
N THR A 43 10.50 28.17 19.83
CA THR A 43 11.03 28.21 21.20
C THR A 43 12.33 27.40 21.24
N GLU A 44 13.47 28.08 21.33
CA GLU A 44 14.84 27.55 21.31
C GLU A 44 15.27 26.75 22.57
N ASP A 45 14.34 26.41 23.48
CA ASP A 45 14.71 25.91 24.81
C ASP A 45 14.94 24.39 24.92
N ASP A 46 14.58 23.58 23.91
CA ASP A 46 14.60 22.10 24.04
C ASP A 46 15.93 21.42 23.60
N ALA A 47 16.87 22.15 23.00
CA ALA A 47 18.09 21.54 22.45
C ALA A 47 19.20 21.27 23.50
N SER A 48 19.20 22.01 24.62
CA SER A 48 20.28 21.97 25.61
C SER A 48 20.19 20.78 26.60
N GLU A 49 18.99 20.22 26.80
CA GLU A 49 18.79 19.08 27.71
C GLU A 49 19.30 17.76 27.12
N LEU A 50 19.26 17.60 25.78
CA LEU A 50 19.70 16.38 25.11
C LEU A 50 21.23 16.24 25.08
N GLU A 51 21.98 17.33 24.87
CA GLU A 51 23.45 17.28 24.88
C GLU A 51 24.00 16.95 26.28
N THR A 52 23.34 17.43 27.33
CA THR A 52 23.76 17.15 28.72
C THR A 52 23.51 15.69 29.12
N ALA A 53 22.47 15.05 28.58
CA ALA A 53 22.15 13.64 28.86
C ALA A 53 23.13 12.66 28.19
N VAL A 54 23.61 12.98 26.98
CA VAL A 54 24.58 12.15 26.26
C VAL A 54 25.96 12.18 26.94
N GLN A 55 26.38 13.32 27.48
CA GLN A 55 27.66 13.44 28.17
C GLN A 55 27.72 12.62 29.48
N ARG A 56 26.58 12.43 30.17
CA ARG A 56 26.51 11.59 31.39
C ARG A 56 26.63 10.08 31.13
N LEU A 57 26.30 9.62 29.92
CA LEU A 57 26.44 8.20 29.56
C LEU A 57 27.87 7.81 29.18
N ILE A 58 28.73 8.78 28.86
CA ILE A 58 30.11 8.54 28.47
C ILE A 58 31.05 8.43 29.70
N ASP A 59 30.68 9.06 30.82
CA ASP A 59 31.57 9.21 31.99
C ASP A 59 31.39 8.15 33.10
N ALA A 60 30.66 7.05 32.87
CA ALA A 60 30.43 6.01 33.88
C ALA A 60 31.00 4.62 33.49
N PRO A 61 32.31 4.37 33.67
CA PRO A 61 32.88 3.03 33.59
C PRO A 61 33.16 2.49 35.00
N GLU A 62 32.27 1.68 35.58
CA GLU A 62 32.51 0.83 36.77
C GLU A 62 31.19 0.10 37.10
N ALA A 63 31.08 -1.21 37.35
CA ALA A 63 32.03 -2.30 37.51
C ALA A 63 31.29 -3.61 37.19
N ILE A 64 31.89 -4.48 36.38
CA ILE A 64 31.44 -5.86 36.23
C ILE A 64 32.05 -6.62 37.41
N ASN A 65 31.21 -7.03 38.37
CA ASN A 65 31.60 -8.00 39.40
C ASN A 65 31.65 -9.39 38.75
N GLU A 66 32.83 -9.79 38.30
CA GLU A 66 33.18 -11.16 37.93
C GLU A 66 33.64 -11.95 39.16
N GLU A 67 32.77 -12.20 40.14
CA GLU A 67 33.07 -13.19 41.18
C GLU A 67 31.79 -13.93 41.59
N ASN A 68 31.89 -15.27 41.58
CA ASN A 68 30.93 -16.29 42.01
C ASN A 68 29.99 -16.87 40.93
N PHE A 69 30.52 -17.78 40.11
CA PHE A 69 29.79 -19.01 39.82
C PHE A 69 30.74 -20.17 39.50
N GLU A 70 31.52 -20.59 40.50
CA GLU A 70 32.14 -21.92 40.46
C GLU A 70 31.15 -22.98 40.96
N GLN A 71 30.97 -23.99 40.11
CA GLN A 71 30.73 -25.40 40.42
C GLN A 71 29.33 -25.83 40.88
N GLU A 72 28.63 -26.52 39.97
CA GLU A 72 28.32 -27.93 40.23
C GLU A 72 28.53 -28.74 38.95
N VAL A 73 29.53 -29.63 39.02
CA VAL A 73 29.82 -30.69 38.08
C VAL A 73 28.78 -31.79 38.32
N ILE A 74 27.90 -32.03 37.36
CA ILE A 74 27.23 -33.32 37.20
C ILE A 74 27.72 -33.88 35.88
N ASN A 75 28.69 -34.79 35.98
CA ASN A 75 28.95 -35.76 34.93
C ASN A 75 27.77 -36.73 34.93
N ASP A 76 27.08 -36.87 33.80
CA ASP A 76 26.59 -38.18 33.36
C ASP A 76 26.52 -38.18 31.83
N GLU A 77 27.42 -38.98 31.29
CA GLU A 77 27.67 -39.27 29.89
C GLU A 77 26.43 -39.94 29.26
N THR A 78 25.53 -39.20 28.62
CA THR A 78 24.48 -39.79 27.73
C THR A 78 24.01 -38.88 26.59
N GLU A 79 24.88 -38.06 25.99
CA GLU A 79 24.44 -37.16 24.89
C GLU A 79 24.78 -37.63 23.46
N ASP A 80 25.49 -38.75 23.26
CA ASP A 80 25.99 -39.13 21.93
C ASP A 80 25.17 -40.20 21.17
N ALA A 81 23.98 -40.59 21.64
CA ALA A 81 23.20 -41.69 21.03
C ALA A 81 21.83 -41.31 20.44
N LEU A 82 21.45 -40.03 20.38
CA LEU A 82 20.14 -39.62 19.83
C LEU A 82 20.20 -38.63 18.66
N GLU A 83 21.37 -38.22 18.19
CA GLU A 83 21.48 -37.21 17.12
C GLU A 83 21.55 -37.76 15.69
N LEU A 84 21.47 -39.07 15.46
CA LEU A 84 21.71 -39.66 14.13
C LEU A 84 20.49 -40.24 13.39
N GLU A 85 19.26 -39.89 13.79
CA GLU A 85 18.04 -40.16 13.00
C GLU A 85 17.16 -38.93 12.72
N THR A 86 17.66 -37.71 12.94
CA THR A 86 16.85 -36.47 12.80
C THR A 86 16.64 -35.99 11.35
N ALA A 87 16.99 -36.80 10.35
CA ALA A 87 16.50 -36.62 8.98
C ALA A 87 15.05 -37.13 8.78
N VAL A 88 14.44 -37.74 9.80
CA VAL A 88 13.12 -38.39 9.72
C VAL A 88 12.04 -37.50 10.34
N GLN A 89 11.29 -36.81 9.48
CA GLN A 89 10.03 -36.09 9.75
C GLN A 89 10.09 -34.95 10.78
N ARG A 90 9.88 -33.70 10.33
CA ARG A 90 9.67 -32.50 11.17
C ARG A 90 8.33 -32.56 11.93
N LEU A 91 8.14 -33.55 12.79
CA LEU A 91 6.98 -33.68 13.67
C LEU A 91 7.18 -32.73 14.85
N ILE A 92 6.18 -31.88 15.10
CA ILE A 92 6.16 -30.97 16.25
C ILE A 92 5.24 -31.61 17.28
N PHE A 93 5.78 -31.84 18.48
CA PHE A 93 5.04 -32.38 19.61
C PHE A 93 4.70 -31.27 20.60
N TYR A 94 3.56 -31.38 21.28
CA TYR A 94 3.11 -30.44 22.31
C TYR A 94 2.44 -31.19 23.47
N LYS A 95 2.52 -30.61 24.67
CA LYS A 95 1.73 -31.05 25.84
C LYS A 95 1.13 -29.83 26.53
N VAL A 96 -0.09 -29.97 27.03
CA VAL A 96 -0.82 -28.87 27.69
C VAL A 96 -0.64 -28.92 29.21
N ARG A 97 -0.54 -30.12 29.78
CA ARG A 97 -0.24 -30.32 31.21
C ARG A 97 1.11 -31.02 31.36
N TYR A 98 1.76 -30.82 32.50
CA TYR A 98 3.09 -31.36 32.74
C TYR A 98 3.10 -32.90 32.84
N ASP A 99 2.00 -33.46 33.37
CA ASP A 99 1.81 -34.90 33.60
C ASP A 99 1.32 -35.67 32.36
N ASP A 100 0.96 -34.96 31.28
CA ASP A 100 0.45 -35.57 30.05
C ASP A 100 1.59 -35.99 29.11
N GLU A 101 1.33 -37.01 28.29
CA GLU A 101 2.22 -37.44 27.22
C GLU A 101 2.30 -36.40 26.08
N LEU A 102 3.42 -36.36 25.37
CA LEU A 102 3.63 -35.50 24.21
C LEU A 102 2.71 -35.93 23.05
N GLN A 103 1.87 -35.02 22.56
CA GLN A 103 0.97 -35.25 21.43
C GLN A 103 1.46 -34.54 20.17
N GLU A 104 1.20 -35.10 18.99
CA GLU A 104 1.54 -34.44 17.72
C GLU A 104 0.63 -33.25 17.43
N LEU A 105 1.22 -32.13 17.02
CA LEU A 105 0.47 -30.93 16.66
C LEU A 105 -0.43 -31.24 15.45
N PRO A 106 -1.75 -30.92 15.50
CA PRO A 106 -2.63 -31.18 14.38
C PRO A 106 -2.14 -30.43 13.15
N ARG A 107 -1.73 -31.17 12.13
CA ARG A 107 -1.32 -30.59 10.85
C ARG A 107 -2.56 -30.21 10.08
N ARG A 108 -2.61 -28.96 9.58
CA ARG A 108 -3.60 -28.58 8.57
C ARG A 108 -3.49 -29.60 7.43
N PRO A 109 -4.57 -30.32 7.06
CA PRO A 109 -4.50 -31.19 5.90
C PRO A 109 -4.03 -30.32 4.74
N LEU A 110 -2.91 -30.69 4.13
CA LEU A 110 -2.48 -30.11 2.87
C LEU A 110 -3.68 -30.35 1.95
N ARG A 111 -4.49 -29.31 1.72
CA ARG A 111 -5.38 -29.29 0.56
C ARG A 111 -4.39 -29.45 -0.58
N SER A 112 -4.28 -30.65 -1.09
CA SER A 112 -3.71 -30.88 -2.40
C SER A 112 -4.63 -30.11 -3.35
N LEU A 113 -4.37 -28.81 -3.51
CA LEU A 113 -4.51 -28.19 -4.81
C LEU A 113 -3.75 -29.16 -5.70
N LYS A 114 -4.49 -29.96 -6.48
CA LYS A 114 -3.88 -30.90 -7.41
C LYS A 114 -2.90 -30.05 -8.19
N ILE A 115 -1.62 -30.36 -8.08
CA ILE A 115 -0.54 -29.66 -8.77
C ILE A 115 -0.87 -29.80 -10.27
N GLY A 116 -1.49 -28.78 -10.85
CA GLY A 116 -2.07 -28.83 -12.20
C GLY A 116 -3.49 -28.24 -12.34
N GLU A 117 -4.29 -28.17 -11.28
CA GLU A 117 -5.54 -27.39 -11.29
C GLU A 117 -5.17 -25.92 -11.05
N VAL A 118 -4.83 -25.22 -12.13
CA VAL A 118 -4.72 -23.76 -12.15
C VAL A 118 -6.08 -23.22 -11.72
N TYR A 119 -6.20 -22.79 -10.47
CA TYR A 119 -7.36 -22.03 -10.03
C TYR A 119 -7.47 -20.82 -10.98
N PRO A 120 -8.52 -20.70 -11.80
CA PRO A 120 -8.64 -19.61 -12.75
C PRO A 120 -8.98 -18.36 -11.95
N PHE A 121 -7.95 -17.69 -11.43
CA PHE A 121 -8.13 -16.35 -10.89
C PHE A 121 -8.70 -15.49 -12.01
N PRO A 122 -9.84 -14.81 -11.80
CA PRO A 122 -10.33 -13.86 -12.78
C PRO A 122 -9.19 -12.87 -13.03
N LYS A 123 -8.87 -12.66 -14.31
CA LYS A 123 -7.84 -11.69 -14.69
C LYS A 123 -8.18 -10.35 -14.03
N ALA A 124 -7.17 -9.72 -13.43
CA ALA A 124 -7.30 -8.36 -12.96
C ALA A 124 -7.92 -7.51 -14.09
N LEU A 125 -8.83 -6.60 -13.73
CA LEU A 125 -9.57 -5.81 -14.71
C LEU A 125 -8.59 -5.15 -15.68
N SER A 126 -8.73 -5.42 -16.98
CA SER A 126 -7.85 -4.87 -18.01
C SER A 126 -7.89 -3.34 -18.07
N GLN A 127 -8.93 -2.74 -17.48
CA GLN A 127 -9.15 -1.30 -17.45
C GLN A 127 -9.58 -0.87 -16.05
N LYS A 128 -9.25 0.38 -15.70
CA LYS A 128 -9.70 1.01 -14.46
C LYS A 128 -11.22 1.20 -14.52
N ILE A 129 -11.90 0.90 -13.42
CA ILE A 129 -13.34 1.15 -13.28
C ILE A 129 -13.57 2.65 -13.30
N LYS A 130 -14.48 3.11 -14.16
CA LYS A 130 -14.91 4.51 -14.21
C LYS A 130 -15.80 4.83 -13.02
N VAL A 131 -15.55 5.97 -12.40
CA VAL A 131 -16.38 6.49 -11.32
C VAL A 131 -17.51 7.34 -11.91
N PRO A 132 -18.73 7.31 -11.36
CA PRO A 132 -19.80 8.19 -11.79
C PRO A 132 -19.43 9.68 -11.70
N LEU A 133 -19.93 10.49 -12.62
CA LEU A 133 -19.64 11.94 -12.66
C LEU A 133 -19.93 12.64 -11.33
N ASP A 134 -21.04 12.28 -10.67
CA ASP A 134 -21.46 12.90 -9.41
C ASP A 134 -20.38 12.71 -8.33
N LYS A 135 -19.85 11.48 -8.20
CA LYS A 135 -18.78 11.17 -7.25
C LYS A 135 -17.46 11.83 -7.62
N PHE A 136 -17.16 11.94 -8.92
CA PHE A 136 -15.95 12.63 -9.37
C PHE A 136 -15.99 14.11 -8.96
N LYS A 137 -17.15 14.77 -9.09
CA LYS A 137 -17.33 16.15 -8.61
C LYS A 137 -17.13 16.25 -7.10
N ASP A 138 -17.74 15.35 -6.33
CA ASP A 138 -17.55 15.33 -4.87
C ASP A 138 -16.06 15.19 -4.50
N LEU A 139 -15.29 14.36 -5.24
CA LEU A 139 -13.85 14.21 -5.02
C LEU A 139 -13.07 15.49 -5.36
N GLN A 140 -13.47 16.20 -6.41
CA GLN A 140 -12.86 17.48 -6.79
C GLN A 140 -13.19 18.59 -5.78
N ASP A 141 -14.39 18.59 -5.21
CA ASP A 141 -14.80 19.53 -4.17
C ASP A 141 -14.04 19.30 -2.86
N LEU A 142 -13.66 18.05 -2.56
CA LEU A 142 -12.84 17.69 -1.39
C LEU A 142 -11.33 17.92 -1.59
N LYS A 143 -10.88 18.09 -2.83
CA LYS A 143 -9.47 18.27 -3.19
C LYS A 143 -8.74 19.37 -2.40
N PRO A 144 -9.35 20.55 -2.13
CA PRO A 144 -8.68 21.62 -1.35
C PRO A 144 -8.36 21.23 0.10
N MET A 145 -9.02 20.21 0.65
CA MET A 145 -8.79 19.74 2.03
C MET A 145 -7.65 18.72 2.13
N ILE A 146 -7.06 18.32 1.00
CA ILE A 146 -6.03 17.29 0.89
C ILE A 146 -4.71 17.96 0.46
N PRO A 147 -3.53 17.45 0.90
CA PRO A 147 -2.24 17.95 0.45
C PRO A 147 -2.14 18.03 -1.08
N SER A 148 -1.46 19.07 -1.57
CA SER A 148 -1.25 19.34 -3.00
C SER A 148 -0.58 18.18 -3.74
N ASP A 149 0.27 17.42 -3.06
CA ASP A 149 1.01 16.31 -3.64
C ASP A 149 0.07 15.20 -4.16
N CYS A 150 -1.10 15.07 -3.54
CA CYS A 150 -2.10 14.08 -3.92
C CYS A 150 -3.06 14.59 -5.01
N HIS A 151 -3.04 15.87 -5.36
CA HIS A 151 -4.00 16.47 -6.29
C HIS A 151 -3.97 15.81 -7.68
N SER A 152 -2.76 15.48 -8.15
CA SER A 152 -2.54 14.80 -9.43
C SER A 152 -3.27 13.46 -9.55
N PHE A 153 -3.43 12.75 -8.43
CA PHE A 153 -4.15 11.47 -8.39
C PHE A 153 -5.63 11.67 -8.69
N TYR A 154 -6.27 12.66 -8.06
CA TYR A 154 -7.71 12.94 -8.21
C TYR A 154 -8.07 13.43 -9.62
N ASP A 155 -7.17 14.20 -10.26
CA ASP A 155 -7.36 14.69 -11.62
C ASP A 155 -7.28 13.57 -12.67
N ALA A 156 -6.51 12.53 -12.40
CA ALA A 156 -6.33 11.39 -13.30
C ALA A 156 -7.36 10.27 -13.10
N VAL A 157 -8.36 10.45 -12.22
CA VAL A 157 -9.39 9.42 -11.96
C VAL A 157 -10.32 9.29 -13.17
N PRO A 158 -10.43 8.09 -13.78
CA PRO A 158 -11.35 7.88 -14.88
C PRO A 158 -12.79 7.97 -14.41
N HIS A 159 -13.60 8.76 -15.10
CA HIS A 159 -14.98 9.01 -14.75
C HIS A 159 -15.92 8.97 -15.95
N ASP A 160 -17.20 8.82 -15.67
CA ASP A 160 -18.27 8.91 -16.68
C ASP A 160 -18.58 10.37 -17.00
N GLU A 161 -18.99 10.64 -18.23
CA GLU A 161 -19.35 11.99 -18.70
C GLU A 161 -20.74 12.44 -18.23
N ILE A 162 -21.58 11.50 -17.81
CA ILE A 162 -22.99 11.73 -17.51
C ILE A 162 -23.28 11.39 -16.04
N SER A 163 -24.06 12.24 -15.38
CA SER A 163 -24.57 11.99 -14.03
C SER A 163 -25.51 10.77 -14.01
N ILE A 164 -25.50 10.01 -12.92
CA ILE A 164 -26.43 8.87 -12.74
C ILE A 164 -27.89 9.35 -12.84
N ARG A 165 -28.16 10.57 -12.36
CA ARG A 165 -29.51 11.16 -12.39
C ARG A 165 -29.95 11.43 -13.83
N GLN A 166 -29.06 11.98 -14.65
CA GLN A 166 -29.34 12.25 -16.06
C GLN A 166 -29.53 10.97 -16.85
N LYS A 167 -28.68 9.95 -16.61
CA LYS A 167 -28.82 8.64 -17.24
C LYS A 167 -30.18 8.01 -16.96
N LYS A 168 -30.62 8.00 -15.69
CA LYS A 168 -31.95 7.50 -15.29
C LYS A 168 -33.11 8.28 -15.93
N LEU A 169 -32.97 9.59 -16.10
CA LEU A 169 -33.99 10.41 -16.76
C LEU A 169 -34.07 10.11 -18.26
N ALA A 170 -32.94 9.86 -18.92
CA ALA A 170 -32.91 9.47 -20.34
C ALA A 170 -33.57 8.10 -20.54
N GLU A 171 -33.19 7.10 -19.73
CA GLU A 171 -33.78 5.75 -19.76
C GLU A 171 -35.31 5.78 -19.53
N LYS A 172 -35.80 6.67 -18.66
CA LYS A 172 -37.24 6.83 -18.43
C LYS A 172 -37.98 7.43 -19.64
N LYS A 173 -37.36 8.37 -20.36
CA LYS A 173 -37.94 9.00 -21.55
C LYS A 173 -37.99 8.04 -22.75
N GLU A 174 -37.01 7.15 -22.87
CA GLU A 174 -36.95 6.16 -23.96
C GLU A 174 -37.99 5.04 -23.78
N ASN A 175 -38.33 4.71 -22.54
CA ASN A 175 -39.32 3.67 -22.22
C ASN A 175 -40.79 4.16 -22.17
N GLN A 176 -41.06 5.42 -22.57
CA GLN A 176 -42.40 6.00 -22.66
C GLN A 176 -42.85 6.13 -24.12
#